data_AF-A0A1H5R6P1-F1
#
_entry.id   AF-A0A1H5R6P1-F1
#
_cell.length_a   1.000
_cell.length_b   1.000
_cell.length_c   1.000
_cell.angle_alpha   90.00
_cell.angle_beta   90.00
_cell.angle_gamma   90.00
#
_symmetry.space_group_name_H-M   'P 1'
#
loop_
_entity.id
_entity.type
_entity.pdbx_description
1 polymer ?
#
loop_
_entity_poly.entity_id
_entity_poly.type
_entity_poly.pdbx_seq_one_letter_code
_entity_poly.pdbx_strand_id
1 'polypeptide(L)'
;MLLGQHGTFDPKGVRVRSVRVSGPLDLDNVSARAGLSLISCVVNGEISAWHANLPWLRLAHCRVGNVHADGARLESGMWLDDLRIAGAGSAGAVRLPKARIGNRLDLSRTEITNSTGAALFAPGLHVDGDLWLDETRFDAATRWAAVQLFQARIDGVVSLRKARIFNAAGTAFQLTN
;
A
#
# COMPACT_ATOMS: atom_id res chain seq x y z
N MET A 1 -0.39 5.99 28.19
CA MET A 1 0.65 4.96 28.37
C MET A 1 -0.05 3.60 28.46
N LEU A 2 -0.18 2.89 27.34
CA LEU A 2 -0.75 1.54 27.32
C LEU A 2 0.39 0.55 27.48
N LEU A 3 0.53 -0.02 28.67
CA LEU A 3 1.43 -1.13 28.96
C LEU A 3 0.78 -2.42 28.40
N GLY A 4 1.30 -2.92 27.28
CA GLY A 4 0.84 -4.16 26.68
C GLY A 4 1.31 -5.37 27.48
N GLN A 5 0.39 -6.04 28.18
CA GLN A 5 0.65 -7.38 28.73
C GLN A 5 0.62 -8.42 27.60
N HIS A 6 1.59 -9.33 27.62
CA HIS A 6 1.75 -10.45 26.69
C HIS A 6 0.65 -11.51 26.93
N GLY A 7 -0.52 -11.31 26.35
CA GLY A 7 -1.48 -12.39 26.10
C GLY A 7 -1.15 -13.12 24.80
N THR A 8 -1.58 -14.37 24.66
CA THR A 8 -1.59 -15.09 23.39
C THR A 8 -2.35 -14.26 22.35
N PHE A 9 -1.64 -13.72 21.36
CA PHE A 9 -2.24 -12.91 20.30
C PHE A 9 -3.32 -13.73 19.57
N ASP A 10 -4.47 -13.10 19.30
CA ASP A 10 -5.50 -13.71 18.45
C ASP A 10 -4.86 -14.01 17.07
N PRO A 11 -4.96 -15.24 16.54
CA PRO A 11 -4.45 -15.59 15.20
C PRO A 11 -5.03 -14.68 14.09
N LYS A 12 -6.12 -13.96 14.39
CA LYS A 12 -6.78 -12.99 13.52
C LYS A 12 -6.11 -11.61 13.49
N GLY A 13 -5.10 -11.36 14.31
CA GLY A 13 -4.39 -10.09 14.44
C GLY A 13 -5.21 -8.96 15.08
N VAL A 14 -4.73 -7.73 14.95
CA VAL A 14 -5.47 -6.52 15.39
C VAL A 14 -6.48 -6.15 14.30
N ARG A 15 -7.76 -6.07 14.67
CA ARG A 15 -8.86 -5.75 13.75
C ARG A 15 -9.61 -4.51 14.19
N VAL A 16 -9.61 -3.50 13.33
CA VAL A 16 -10.33 -2.24 13.55
C VAL A 16 -11.37 -2.10 12.43
N ARG A 17 -12.61 -1.77 12.81
CA ARG A 17 -13.71 -1.63 11.85
C ARG A 17 -14.47 -0.35 12.10
N SER A 18 -14.87 0.34 11.02
CA SER A 18 -15.75 1.52 11.08
C SER A 18 -15.23 2.65 11.97
N VAL A 19 -13.91 2.78 12.06
CA VAL A 19 -13.25 3.83 12.87
C VAL A 19 -12.73 4.94 11.97
N ARG A 20 -12.82 6.18 12.46
CA ARG A 20 -12.11 7.34 11.92
C ARG A 20 -10.88 7.63 12.77
N VAL A 21 -9.70 7.51 12.17
CA VAL A 21 -8.43 7.95 12.77
C VAL A 21 -8.23 9.42 12.40
N SER A 22 -8.07 10.28 13.40
CA SER A 22 -8.02 11.73 13.22
C SER A 22 -6.73 12.25 12.60
N GLY A 23 -5.65 11.49 12.66
CA GLY A 23 -4.33 11.84 12.12
C GLY A 23 -3.65 10.64 11.45
N PRO A 24 -2.32 10.70 11.25
CA PRO A 24 -1.58 9.60 10.66
C PRO A 24 -1.60 8.37 11.58
N LEU A 25 -1.54 7.19 10.95
CA LEU A 25 -1.29 5.93 11.62
C LEU A 25 0.16 5.53 11.37
N ASP A 26 0.97 5.62 12.41
CA ASP A 26 2.40 5.33 12.35
C ASP A 26 2.67 3.87 12.78
N LEU A 27 3.25 3.10 11.87
CA LEU A 27 3.74 1.73 12.08
C LEU A 27 5.24 1.64 11.77
N ASP A 28 5.95 2.77 11.72
CA ASP A 28 7.35 2.82 11.33
C ASP A 28 8.21 2.01 12.30
N ASN A 29 9.12 1.21 11.74
CA ASN A 29 10.03 0.33 12.45
C ASN A 29 9.32 -0.71 13.37
N VAL A 30 7.99 -0.81 13.31
CA VAL A 30 7.24 -1.78 14.09
C VAL A 30 7.58 -3.18 13.63
N SER A 31 7.99 -4.04 14.57
CA SER A 31 8.06 -5.49 14.36
C SER A 31 6.93 -6.15 15.15
N ALA A 32 5.86 -6.54 14.46
CA ALA A 32 4.66 -7.09 15.07
C ALA A 32 4.61 -8.61 14.93
N ARG A 33 4.03 -9.30 15.92
CA ARG A 33 3.71 -10.74 15.84
C ARG A 33 2.29 -11.00 15.34
N ALA A 34 1.47 -9.95 15.31
CA ALA A 34 0.09 -9.96 14.88
C ALA A 34 -0.06 -8.97 13.72
N GLY A 35 -0.76 -9.37 12.65
CA GLY A 35 -1.05 -8.45 11.55
C GLY A 35 -2.13 -7.43 11.90
N LEU A 36 -2.30 -6.44 11.02
CA LEU A 36 -3.26 -5.36 11.18
C LEU A 36 -4.30 -5.36 10.06
N SER A 37 -5.58 -5.30 10.44
CA SER A 37 -6.69 -5.14 9.50
C SER A 37 -7.52 -3.91 9.84
N LEU A 38 -7.61 -2.98 8.90
CA LEU A 38 -8.58 -1.89 8.91
C LEU A 38 -9.67 -2.17 7.88
N ILE A 39 -10.93 -2.14 8.30
CA ILE A 39 -12.08 -2.41 7.41
C ILE A 39 -13.10 -1.28 7.56
N SER A 40 -13.49 -0.68 6.43
CA SER A 40 -14.45 0.43 6.41
C SER A 40 -14.01 1.62 7.28
N CYS A 41 -12.70 1.87 7.35
CA CYS A 41 -12.11 2.93 8.16
C CYS A 41 -11.79 4.18 7.31
N VAL A 42 -11.64 5.31 8.01
CA VAL A 42 -11.12 6.55 7.42
C VAL A 42 -9.88 6.97 8.20
N VAL A 43 -8.75 7.15 7.53
CA VAL A 43 -7.53 7.69 8.13
C VAL A 43 -7.29 9.07 7.52
N ASN A 44 -7.44 10.12 8.34
CA ASN A 44 -7.19 11.49 7.89
C ASN A 44 -5.68 11.77 7.93
N GLY A 45 -4.97 11.25 6.93
CA GLY A 45 -3.52 11.37 6.84
C GLY A 45 -2.91 10.13 6.20
N GLU A 46 -1.63 9.94 6.51
CA GLU A 46 -0.82 8.82 6.04
C GLU A 46 -0.97 7.61 6.95
N ILE A 47 -0.95 6.42 6.35
CA ILE A 47 -0.56 5.19 7.04
C ILE A 47 0.89 4.93 6.66
N SER A 48 1.79 5.07 7.64
CA SER A 48 3.23 4.81 7.44
C SER A 48 3.59 3.47 8.06
N ALA A 49 4.41 2.70 7.36
CA ALA A 49 4.94 1.41 7.76
C ALA A 49 6.40 1.29 7.29
N TRP A 50 7.13 2.40 7.34
CA TRP A 50 8.53 2.46 6.92
C TRP A 50 9.36 1.47 7.73
N HIS A 51 10.08 0.57 7.04
CA HIS A 51 10.87 -0.50 7.66
C HIS A 51 10.10 -1.39 8.65
N ALA A 52 8.76 -1.45 8.57
CA ALA A 52 7.98 -2.33 9.42
C ALA A 52 8.18 -3.81 9.04
N ASN A 53 8.18 -4.70 10.04
CA ASN A 53 8.11 -6.15 9.85
C ASN A 53 6.76 -6.64 10.38
N LEU A 54 5.84 -6.98 9.47
CA LEU A 54 4.47 -7.35 9.80
C LEU A 54 4.16 -8.74 9.24
N PRO A 55 3.36 -9.57 9.94
CA PRO A 55 2.88 -10.82 9.35
C PRO A 55 2.04 -10.55 8.10
N TRP A 56 1.22 -9.50 8.16
CA TRP A 56 0.39 -9.02 7.05
C TRP A 56 -0.22 -7.65 7.37
N LEU A 57 -0.64 -6.94 6.34
CA LEU A 57 -1.41 -5.69 6.44
C LEU A 57 -2.61 -5.75 5.50
N ARG A 58 -3.80 -5.47 6.03
CA ARG A 58 -5.05 -5.42 5.25
C ARG A 58 -5.77 -4.09 5.46
N LEU A 59 -5.97 -3.35 4.39
CA LEU A 59 -6.88 -2.21 4.32
C LEU A 59 -7.98 -2.58 3.33
N ALA A 60 -9.24 -2.63 3.78
CA ALA A 60 -10.38 -2.96 2.93
C ALA A 60 -11.48 -1.91 3.08
N HIS A 61 -12.04 -1.44 1.96
CA HIS A 61 -13.11 -0.43 1.96
C HIS A 61 -12.74 0.86 2.71
N CYS A 62 -11.45 1.23 2.74
CA CYS A 62 -10.97 2.37 3.50
C CYS A 62 -10.77 3.63 2.64
N ARG A 63 -10.79 4.80 3.28
CA ARG A 63 -10.32 6.06 2.71
C ARG A 63 -9.08 6.53 3.46
N VAL A 64 -8.00 6.79 2.74
CA VAL A 64 -6.69 7.16 3.30
C VAL A 64 -6.09 8.28 2.47
N GLY A 65 -5.26 9.14 3.07
CA GLY A 65 -4.49 10.13 2.32
C GLY A 65 -3.36 9.47 1.54
N ASN A 66 -2.42 8.84 2.25
CA ASN A 66 -1.27 8.15 1.66
C ASN A 66 -1.01 6.80 2.36
N VAL A 67 -0.37 5.87 1.66
CA VAL A 67 0.13 4.60 2.24
C VAL A 67 1.60 4.45 1.90
N HIS A 68 2.49 4.62 2.89
CA HIS A 68 3.93 4.52 2.68
C HIS A 68 4.45 3.31 3.46
N ALA A 69 5.09 2.38 2.75
CA ALA A 69 5.68 1.18 3.35
C ALA A 69 7.06 0.91 2.73
N ASP A 70 7.83 1.99 2.57
CA ASP A 70 9.22 1.96 2.13
C ASP A 70 10.01 0.93 2.96
N GLY A 71 10.66 -0.03 2.30
CA GLY A 71 11.48 -1.07 2.93
C GLY A 71 10.74 -1.99 3.93
N ALA A 72 9.41 -1.97 3.95
CA ALA A 72 8.62 -2.85 4.79
C ALA A 72 8.79 -4.32 4.37
N ARG A 73 8.70 -5.23 5.34
CA ARG A 73 8.69 -6.68 5.13
C ARG A 73 7.38 -7.25 5.63
N LEU A 74 6.60 -7.81 4.71
CA LEU A 74 5.34 -8.45 5.00
C LEU A 74 5.49 -9.95 4.73
N GLU A 75 5.45 -10.76 5.80
CA GLU A 75 5.71 -12.21 5.70
C GLU A 75 4.69 -12.92 4.80
N SER A 76 3.42 -12.52 4.90
CA SER A 76 2.35 -13.06 4.06
C SER A 76 2.01 -12.08 2.93
N GLY A 77 1.25 -11.03 3.20
CA GLY A 77 0.71 -10.21 2.12
C GLY A 77 0.28 -8.82 2.55
N MET A 78 0.13 -7.98 1.54
CA MET A 78 -0.44 -6.64 1.64
C MET A 78 -1.72 -6.61 0.80
N TRP A 79 -2.87 -6.49 1.47
CA TRP A 79 -4.16 -6.38 0.81
C TRP A 79 -4.69 -4.96 0.97
N LEU A 80 -4.72 -4.23 -0.13
CA LEU A 80 -5.14 -2.85 -0.25
C LEU A 80 -6.32 -2.79 -1.23
N ASP A 81 -7.36 -3.58 -0.95
CA ASP A 81 -8.53 -3.76 -1.81
C ASP A 81 -9.66 -2.78 -1.51
N ASP A 82 -10.37 -2.35 -2.56
CA ASP A 82 -11.52 -1.45 -2.48
C ASP A 82 -11.21 -0.12 -1.75
N LEU A 83 -10.02 0.44 -1.98
CA LEU A 83 -9.59 1.67 -1.32
C LEU A 83 -9.88 2.92 -2.14
N ARG A 84 -9.98 4.05 -1.44
CA ARG A 84 -9.82 5.39 -2.04
C ARG A 84 -8.62 6.07 -1.40
N ILE A 85 -7.58 6.29 -2.20
CA ILE A 85 -6.36 6.97 -1.80
C ILE A 85 -6.30 8.31 -2.54
N ALA A 86 -6.38 9.40 -1.77
CA ALA A 86 -6.30 10.76 -2.28
C ALA A 86 -5.01 11.39 -1.76
N GLY A 87 -3.92 11.06 -2.44
CA GLY A 87 -2.58 11.46 -2.04
C GLY A 87 -2.21 12.85 -2.53
N ALA A 88 -1.29 13.46 -1.80
CA ALA A 88 -0.69 14.74 -2.16
C ALA A 88 0.82 14.67 -1.89
N GLY A 89 1.60 15.41 -2.67
CA GLY A 89 3.05 15.47 -2.54
C GLY A 89 3.80 14.68 -3.61
N SER A 90 5.03 15.14 -3.86
CA SER A 90 5.94 14.59 -4.88
C SER A 90 6.44 13.18 -4.57
N ALA A 91 6.34 12.73 -3.32
CA ALA A 91 6.81 11.42 -2.89
C ALA A 91 5.96 10.26 -3.47
N GLY A 92 4.67 10.47 -3.71
CA GLY A 92 3.76 9.43 -4.20
C GLY A 92 2.65 9.08 -3.21
N ALA A 93 1.50 8.64 -3.72
CA ALA A 93 0.33 8.33 -2.89
C ALA A 93 0.46 6.95 -2.22
N VAL A 94 0.90 5.95 -2.99
CA VAL A 94 1.32 4.65 -2.46
C VAL A 94 2.80 4.47 -2.72
N ARG A 95 3.58 4.25 -1.65
CA ARG A 95 5.02 4.04 -1.73
C ARG A 95 5.40 2.67 -1.20
N LEU A 96 6.10 1.90 -2.02
CA LEU A 96 6.68 0.60 -1.69
C LEU A 96 8.15 0.42 -2.13
N PRO A 97 9.03 1.46 -2.16
CA PRO A 97 10.44 1.27 -2.47
C PRO A 97 11.09 0.17 -1.63
N LYS A 98 11.72 -0.82 -2.28
CA LYS A 98 12.47 -1.91 -1.64
C LYS A 98 11.65 -2.72 -0.62
N ALA A 99 10.31 -2.62 -0.65
CA ALA A 99 9.44 -3.44 0.18
C ALA A 99 9.52 -4.91 -0.27
N ARG A 100 9.32 -5.83 0.67
CA ARG A 100 9.28 -7.28 0.42
C ARG A 100 7.95 -7.83 0.90
N ILE A 101 7.23 -8.53 0.03
CA ILE A 101 5.89 -9.03 0.29
C ILE A 101 5.86 -10.52 -0.08
N GLY A 102 5.63 -11.39 0.91
CA GLY A 102 5.87 -12.83 0.78
C GLY A 102 4.87 -13.65 -0.06
N ASN A 103 3.72 -13.11 -0.44
CA ASN A 103 2.71 -13.85 -1.18
C ASN A 103 1.98 -12.96 -2.18
N ARG A 104 1.26 -11.93 -1.71
CA ARG A 104 0.46 -11.09 -2.60
C ARG A 104 0.49 -9.63 -2.20
N LEU A 105 0.68 -8.78 -3.21
CA LEU A 105 0.28 -7.38 -3.18
C LEU A 105 -1.00 -7.23 -3.98
N ASP A 106 -2.10 -6.94 -3.30
CA ASP A 106 -3.41 -6.75 -3.92
C ASP A 106 -3.83 -5.29 -3.79
N LEU A 107 -4.02 -4.60 -4.91
CA LEU A 107 -4.54 -3.23 -5.01
C LEU A 107 -5.89 -3.22 -5.74
N SER A 108 -6.54 -4.37 -5.88
CA SER A 108 -7.72 -4.50 -6.74
C SER A 108 -8.87 -3.59 -6.32
N ARG A 109 -9.61 -3.05 -7.30
CA ARG A 109 -10.74 -2.14 -7.11
C ARG A 109 -10.40 -0.87 -6.34
N THR A 110 -9.13 -0.46 -6.34
CA THR A 110 -8.68 0.75 -5.65
C THR A 110 -8.60 1.94 -6.60
N GLU A 111 -8.97 3.11 -6.10
CA GLU A 111 -8.77 4.41 -6.76
C GLU A 111 -7.61 5.13 -6.07
N ILE A 112 -6.54 5.41 -6.82
CA ILE A 112 -5.33 6.08 -6.34
C ILE A 112 -5.12 7.33 -7.16
N THR A 113 -5.19 8.47 -6.49
CA THR A 113 -4.98 9.79 -7.10
C THR A 113 -3.77 10.48 -6.47
N ASN A 114 -2.96 11.16 -7.28
CA ASN A 114 -1.91 12.06 -6.80
C ASN A 114 -1.72 13.25 -7.76
N SER A 115 -1.92 14.46 -7.26
CA SER A 115 -1.85 15.68 -8.06
C SER A 115 -0.44 16.18 -8.37
N THR A 116 0.60 15.67 -7.71
CA THR A 116 1.98 16.21 -7.83
C THR A 116 3.07 15.14 -7.94
N GLY A 117 2.78 13.90 -7.57
CA GLY A 117 3.70 12.77 -7.62
C GLY A 117 3.07 11.56 -8.29
N ALA A 118 3.78 10.42 -8.23
CA ALA A 118 3.25 9.16 -8.72
C ALA A 118 2.01 8.72 -7.92
N ALA A 119 1.09 8.02 -8.57
CA ALA A 119 0.04 7.32 -7.85
C ALA A 119 0.64 6.10 -7.13
N LEU A 120 1.50 5.33 -7.80
CA LEU A 120 2.26 4.22 -7.22
C LEU A 120 3.75 4.36 -7.49
N PHE A 121 4.55 4.40 -6.43
CA PHE A 121 6.01 4.47 -6.47
C PHE A 121 6.62 3.26 -5.77
N ALA A 122 7.12 2.29 -6.53
CA ALA A 122 7.59 1.02 -6.01
C ALA A 122 8.93 0.54 -6.63
N PRO A 123 10.00 1.38 -6.64
CA PRO A 123 11.34 0.94 -7.02
C PRO A 123 11.82 -0.28 -6.23
N GLY A 124 12.30 -1.32 -6.89
CA GLY A 124 12.93 -2.45 -6.22
C GLY A 124 11.98 -3.23 -5.31
N LEU A 125 10.66 -3.06 -5.46
CA LEU A 125 9.65 -3.88 -4.80
C LEU A 125 9.91 -5.36 -5.12
N HIS A 126 9.82 -6.22 -4.12
CA HIS A 126 9.83 -7.67 -4.32
C HIS A 126 8.52 -8.26 -3.80
N VAL A 127 7.79 -8.95 -4.68
CA VAL A 127 6.64 -9.78 -4.32
C VAL A 127 6.96 -11.22 -4.65
N ASP A 128 7.00 -12.09 -3.65
CA ASP A 128 7.36 -13.51 -3.81
C ASP A 128 6.24 -14.30 -4.52
N GLY A 129 5.05 -13.72 -4.66
CA GLY A 129 3.94 -14.26 -5.46
C GLY A 129 3.32 -13.22 -6.38
N ASP A 130 2.02 -12.95 -6.24
CA ASP A 130 1.26 -12.20 -7.23
C ASP A 130 1.16 -10.68 -6.95
N LEU A 131 1.16 -9.90 -8.03
CA LEU A 131 0.77 -8.49 -8.03
C LEU A 131 -0.57 -8.31 -8.73
N TRP A 132 -1.61 -7.95 -7.99
CA TRP A 132 -2.97 -7.74 -8.52
C TRP A 132 -3.34 -6.26 -8.52
N LEU A 133 -3.55 -5.72 -9.72
CA LEU A 133 -3.99 -4.35 -9.98
C LEU A 133 -5.35 -4.34 -10.69
N ASP A 134 -6.14 -5.40 -10.55
CA ASP A 134 -7.39 -5.57 -11.27
C ASP A 134 -8.41 -4.49 -10.89
N GLU A 135 -9.07 -3.91 -11.88
CA GLU A 135 -10.07 -2.86 -11.71
C GLU A 135 -9.54 -1.63 -10.92
N THR A 136 -8.22 -1.45 -10.90
CA THR A 136 -7.59 -0.30 -10.24
C THR A 136 -7.60 0.91 -11.15
N ARG A 137 -7.85 2.10 -10.58
CA ARG A 137 -7.67 3.38 -11.26
C ARG A 137 -6.50 4.13 -10.64
N PHE A 138 -5.51 4.45 -11.46
CA PHE A 138 -4.42 5.36 -11.12
C PHE A 138 -4.61 6.66 -11.89
N ASP A 139 -4.60 7.78 -11.18
CA ASP A 139 -4.71 9.12 -11.74
C ASP A 139 -3.57 9.98 -11.18
N ALA A 140 -2.67 10.45 -12.04
CA ALA A 140 -1.58 11.33 -11.65
C ALA A 140 -1.48 12.56 -12.54
N ALA A 141 -0.90 13.63 -12.01
CA ALA A 141 -0.55 14.82 -12.77
C ALA A 141 0.92 15.16 -12.53
N THR A 142 1.82 14.36 -13.10
CA THR A 142 3.26 14.51 -12.85
C THR A 142 4.11 14.19 -14.07
N ARG A 143 5.31 14.80 -14.15
CA ARG A 143 6.26 14.57 -15.26
C ARG A 143 6.90 13.18 -15.22
N TRP A 144 6.89 12.52 -14.06
CA TRP A 144 7.33 11.12 -13.91
C TRP A 144 6.21 10.16 -14.27
N ALA A 145 6.45 8.84 -14.25
CA ALA A 145 5.37 7.90 -14.51
C ALA A 145 4.33 7.87 -13.36
N ALA A 146 3.04 7.69 -13.67
CA ALA A 146 2.01 7.55 -12.63
C ALA A 146 2.18 6.26 -11.81
N VAL A 147 2.58 5.18 -12.48
CA VAL A 147 2.95 3.91 -11.86
C VAL A 147 4.41 3.61 -12.19
N GLN A 148 5.20 3.39 -11.15
CA GLN A 148 6.65 3.24 -11.21
C GLN A 148 7.08 1.93 -10.54
N LEU A 149 7.50 0.95 -11.34
CA LEU A 149 7.90 -0.40 -10.91
C LEU A 149 9.32 -0.76 -11.40
N PHE A 150 10.23 0.20 -11.43
CA PHE A 150 11.61 -0.06 -11.87
C PHE A 150 12.34 -0.98 -10.89
N GLN A 151 13.03 -1.97 -11.45
CA GLN A 151 13.74 -3.04 -10.74
C GLN A 151 12.83 -3.86 -9.81
N ALA A 152 11.51 -3.77 -9.99
CA ALA A 152 10.58 -4.58 -9.23
C ALA A 152 10.67 -6.04 -9.69
N ARG A 153 10.67 -6.95 -8.72
CA ARG A 153 10.64 -8.39 -8.93
C ARG A 153 9.30 -8.93 -8.43
N ILE A 154 8.58 -9.59 -9.32
CA ILE A 154 7.34 -10.29 -9.00
C ILE A 154 7.56 -11.72 -9.46
N ASP A 155 7.61 -12.65 -8.51
CA ASP A 155 7.93 -14.05 -8.80
C ASP A 155 6.71 -14.83 -9.30
N GLY A 156 5.50 -14.32 -9.06
CA GLY A 156 4.23 -14.84 -9.57
C GLY A 156 3.63 -14.01 -10.70
N VAL A 157 2.29 -13.94 -10.74
CA VAL A 157 1.56 -13.29 -11.83
C VAL A 157 1.37 -11.79 -11.56
N VAL A 158 1.55 -10.97 -12.60
CA VAL A 158 1.10 -9.58 -12.62
C VAL A 158 -0.23 -9.49 -13.37
N SER A 159 -1.30 -9.10 -12.68
CA SER A 159 -2.63 -8.91 -13.28
C SER A 159 -3.01 -7.42 -13.30
N LEU A 160 -3.45 -6.94 -14.45
CA LEU A 160 -3.93 -5.56 -14.67
C LEU A 160 -5.32 -5.55 -15.34
N ARG A 161 -6.16 -6.56 -15.07
CA ARG A 161 -7.45 -6.69 -15.77
C ARG A 161 -8.30 -5.47 -15.50
N LYS A 162 -8.73 -4.78 -16.56
CA LYS A 162 -9.52 -3.54 -16.50
C LYS A 162 -8.87 -2.42 -15.67
N ALA A 163 -7.56 -2.47 -15.43
CA ALA A 163 -6.85 -1.36 -14.81
C ALA A 163 -6.86 -0.15 -15.74
N ARG A 164 -6.97 1.05 -15.16
CA ARG A 164 -6.91 2.32 -15.89
C ARG A 164 -5.81 3.17 -15.28
N ILE A 165 -4.84 3.56 -16.09
CA ILE A 165 -3.70 4.36 -15.63
C ILE A 165 -3.67 5.63 -16.46
N PHE A 166 -3.88 6.76 -15.81
CA PHE A 166 -3.85 8.07 -16.42
C PHE A 166 -2.73 8.91 -15.80
N ASN A 167 -2.01 9.62 -16.66
CA ASN A 167 -1.10 10.67 -16.25
C ASN A 167 -1.27 11.88 -17.14
N ALA A 168 -1.70 13.01 -16.58
CA ALA A 168 -1.96 14.22 -17.34
C ALA A 168 -0.69 14.89 -17.90
N ALA A 169 0.47 14.65 -17.27
CA ALA A 169 1.69 15.43 -17.51
C ALA A 169 2.92 14.58 -17.84
N GLY A 170 2.77 13.26 -18.00
CA GLY A 170 3.90 12.36 -18.19
C GLY A 170 3.49 10.94 -18.58
N THR A 171 4.40 10.01 -18.41
CA THR A 171 4.19 8.59 -18.75
C THR A 171 3.12 7.97 -17.84
N ALA A 172 2.25 7.12 -18.40
CA ALA A 172 1.25 6.41 -17.58
C ALA A 172 1.93 5.35 -16.69
N PHE A 173 2.71 4.47 -17.29
CA PHE A 173 3.29 3.30 -16.62
C PHE A 173 4.75 3.11 -17.03
N GLN A 174 5.61 2.86 -16.05
CA GLN A 174 7.02 2.56 -16.29
C GLN A 174 7.45 1.32 -15.51
N LEU A 175 8.05 0.38 -16.25
CA LEU A 175 8.68 -0.83 -15.74
C LEU A 175 10.00 -1.02 -16.50
N THR A 176 11.09 -1.18 -15.77
CA THR A 176 12.44 -1.43 -16.33
C THR A 176 13.16 -2.41 -15.42
N ASN A 177 13.84 -3.39 -16.01
CA ASN A 177 14.65 -4.36 -15.26
C ASN A 177 16.05 -3.82 -14.95
#